data_AF-A0AA97P5E5-F1
#
_entry.id   AF-A0AA97P5E5-F1
#
_cell.length_a   1.000
_cell.length_b   1.000
_cell.length_c   1.000
_cell.angle_alpha   90.00
_cell.angle_beta   90.00
_cell.angle_gamma   90.00
#
_symmetry.space_group_name_H-M   'P 1'
#
loop_
_entity.id
_entity.type
_entity.pdbx_description
1 polymer ?
#
loop_
_entity_poly.entity_id
_entity_poly.type
_entity_poly.pdbx_seq_one_letter_code
_entity_poly.pdbx_strand_id
1 'polypeptide(L)'
;MAIPQPATPIRQGADDSSKQVYERLDVYIQPLVKDRSHEAPEPALPQYHHSQGNDPNHQQQYVHHNYQAHPQYASVPNQKKGGRSRSGWLVSILAAVCAALIAATITGVAVWKATECKGSLGTCEGGGGGGDGGGPGASPPAEDMPTGGGPRKAIRPASGLAAIGWRVKDETFIQLVYQDSDDNLRTSWFSSLWSNWTAPRIVPLVNKDAHQPKSGTPFAVSTLWRWSGVENEWEAQNQMNYLSPTGIVLGYNFRLVWPLGLPDSITQKSYSASPSSNLASLWPYNFYQAGSEIRQVQDASAANVKLEGLSDAAGATPLLALPVGATRNPEELRLFYRNGNGTLSLFERDSRGSSTGNSGALAVDIPAGAGLGGFATARKSSGPGINTFVLWQDALQRENGGIRIMSQTDGEGEWRGPVSDPVFSRADINTRIACVNEGMGAVNNDATQTNVRLSNSRDLNRCYFQAEGGRLKQVRHDGKKWIDLGFVPM
;
A
#
# COMPACT_ATOMS: atom_id res chain seq x y z
N MET A 1 54.18 0.93 74.71
CA MET A 1 53.81 2.30 74.27
C MET A 1 53.69 2.28 72.77
N ALA A 2 52.45 2.26 72.27
CA ALA A 2 52.12 2.33 70.85
C ALA A 2 51.18 3.52 70.68
N ILE A 3 51.54 4.43 69.79
CA ILE A 3 50.82 5.68 69.53
C ILE A 3 49.80 5.41 68.41
N PRO A 4 48.51 5.77 68.58
CA PRO A 4 47.44 5.51 67.60
C PRO A 4 47.11 6.75 66.77
N GLN A 5 46.85 6.59 65.46
CA GLN A 5 46.08 7.50 64.57
C GLN A 5 45.94 6.85 63.17
N PRO A 6 45.01 7.27 62.28
CA PRO A 6 43.64 7.74 62.50
C PRO A 6 42.61 7.04 61.55
N ALA A 7 41.32 7.35 61.78
CA ALA A 7 40.15 6.75 61.14
C ALA A 7 40.01 7.04 59.63
N THR A 8 39.62 6.02 58.89
CA THR A 8 39.28 6.02 57.46
C THR A 8 37.89 6.66 57.22
N PRO A 9 37.71 7.48 56.18
CA PRO A 9 36.42 8.13 55.91
C PRO A 9 35.41 7.17 55.27
N ILE A 10 34.18 7.29 55.77
CA ILE A 10 32.95 6.63 55.35
C ILE A 10 32.58 7.07 53.92
N ARG A 11 32.46 6.11 52.99
CA ARG A 11 31.78 6.34 51.69
C ARG A 11 30.28 6.26 51.91
N GLN A 12 29.60 7.40 51.75
CA GLN A 12 28.16 7.50 51.61
C GLN A 12 27.70 6.81 50.32
N GLY A 13 26.58 6.09 50.46
CA GLY A 13 25.91 5.37 49.39
C GLY A 13 25.34 6.30 48.33
N ALA A 14 25.38 5.82 47.08
CA ALA A 14 24.44 6.23 46.07
C ALA A 14 23.38 5.12 45.99
N ASP A 15 22.14 5.51 46.29
CA ASP A 15 20.94 4.69 46.21
C ASP A 15 20.79 4.08 44.81
N ASP A 16 20.86 2.75 44.77
CA ASP A 16 20.47 1.95 43.63
C ASP A 16 18.95 1.79 43.67
N SER A 17 18.24 2.80 43.17
CA SER A 17 16.78 2.74 42.97
C SER A 17 16.44 1.97 41.69
N SER A 18 16.86 0.71 41.64
CA SER A 18 16.32 -0.29 40.74
C SER A 18 14.86 -0.57 41.13
N LYS A 19 13.91 0.04 40.42
CA LYS A 19 12.52 -0.42 40.18
C LYS A 19 11.75 0.70 39.50
N GLN A 20 11.81 0.75 38.17
CA GLN A 20 10.66 1.26 37.41
C GLN A 20 9.90 0.06 36.84
N VAL A 21 8.62 0.10 37.16
CA VAL A 21 7.60 -0.91 36.95
C VAL A 21 7.29 -0.97 35.46
N TYR A 22 7.45 -2.14 34.85
CA TYR A 22 6.75 -2.46 33.61
C TYR A 22 5.25 -2.52 33.95
N GLU A 23 4.50 -1.47 33.63
CA GLU A 23 3.05 -1.60 33.53
C GLU A 23 2.72 -2.47 32.31
N ARG A 24 2.15 -3.64 32.59
CA ARG A 24 1.54 -4.53 31.61
C ARG A 24 0.51 -3.76 30.78
N LEU A 25 0.68 -3.77 29.46
CA LEU A 25 -0.33 -3.35 28.49
C LEU A 25 -1.48 -4.38 28.32
N ASP A 26 -1.76 -5.18 29.34
CA ASP A 26 -2.78 -6.25 29.32
C ASP A 26 -4.13 -5.81 29.94
N VAL A 27 -4.32 -4.51 30.21
CA VAL A 27 -5.50 -4.01 30.95
C VAL A 27 -6.55 -3.32 30.06
N TYR A 28 -6.35 -3.20 28.74
CA TYR A 28 -7.34 -2.58 27.84
C TYR A 28 -8.04 -3.54 26.86
N ILE A 29 -8.14 -4.82 27.21
CA ILE A 29 -9.08 -5.73 26.54
C ILE A 29 -9.83 -6.51 27.61
N GLN A 30 -10.94 -5.95 28.10
CA GLN A 30 -12.01 -6.77 28.66
C GLN A 30 -13.18 -6.82 27.68
N PRO A 31 -13.80 -7.99 27.49
CA PRO A 31 -14.99 -8.15 26.66
C PRO A 31 -16.19 -7.55 27.38
N LEU A 32 -16.99 -6.75 26.66
CA LEU A 32 -18.34 -6.38 27.07
C LEU A 32 -19.22 -7.65 27.06
N VAL A 33 -19.16 -8.42 28.15
CA VAL A 33 -20.19 -9.40 28.52
C VAL A 33 -21.32 -8.58 29.15
N LYS A 34 -22.37 -8.33 28.37
CA LYS A 34 -23.58 -7.68 28.87
C LYS A 34 -24.46 -8.75 29.50
N ASP A 35 -24.57 -8.67 30.81
CA ASP A 35 -25.42 -9.50 31.64
C ASP A 35 -26.89 -9.35 31.23
N ARG A 36 -27.56 -10.50 31.07
CA ARG A 36 -28.99 -10.61 30.76
C ARG A 36 -29.73 -10.74 32.10
N SER A 37 -30.32 -9.66 32.54
CA SER A 37 -31.45 -9.72 33.48
C SER A 37 -32.27 -8.45 33.34
N HIS A 38 -33.38 -8.57 32.59
CA HIS A 38 -34.67 -7.92 32.83
C HIS A 38 -35.60 -8.32 31.67
N GLU A 39 -36.49 -9.27 31.96
CA GLU A 39 -37.68 -9.55 31.15
C GLU A 39 -38.65 -8.37 31.18
N ALA A 40 -39.20 -8.07 30.00
CA ALA A 40 -40.49 -7.39 29.77
C ALA A 40 -40.96 -7.70 28.33
N PRO A 41 -42.27 -7.72 28.05
CA PRO A 41 -42.92 -8.77 27.26
C PRO A 41 -42.85 -8.62 25.73
N GLU A 42 -42.97 -9.77 25.06
CA GLU A 42 -43.19 -9.97 23.62
C GLU A 42 -44.28 -9.05 23.04
N PRO A 43 -43.99 -8.29 21.96
CA PRO A 43 -45.00 -7.87 21.01
C PRO A 43 -45.21 -8.95 19.96
N ALA A 44 -46.46 -9.39 19.82
CA ALA A 44 -46.93 -10.40 18.89
C ALA A 44 -46.51 -10.12 17.43
N LEU A 45 -46.00 -11.15 16.76
CA LEU A 45 -45.76 -11.16 15.32
C LEU A 45 -47.11 -11.21 14.55
N PRO A 46 -47.29 -10.41 13.48
CA PRO A 46 -48.39 -10.63 12.57
C PRO A 46 -48.13 -11.88 11.71
N GLN A 47 -49.08 -12.81 11.73
CA GLN A 47 -49.13 -13.95 10.84
C GLN A 47 -49.30 -13.47 9.39
N TYR A 48 -48.35 -13.82 8.52
CA TYR A 48 -48.54 -13.72 7.09
C TYR A 48 -49.20 -15.01 6.59
N HIS A 49 -50.43 -14.86 6.10
CA HIS A 49 -51.13 -15.90 5.36
C HIS A 49 -50.40 -16.20 4.05
N HIS A 50 -50.13 -17.49 3.83
CA HIS A 50 -49.86 -18.03 2.50
C HIS A 50 -51.09 -17.88 1.62
N SER A 51 -50.95 -17.20 0.48
CA SER A 51 -51.81 -17.38 -0.68
C SER A 51 -50.96 -17.81 -1.87
N GLN A 52 -51.26 -19.01 -2.37
CA GLN A 52 -50.84 -19.48 -3.69
C GLN A 52 -51.58 -18.69 -4.76
N GLY A 53 -50.89 -18.35 -5.85
CA GLY A 53 -51.49 -17.80 -7.06
C GLY A 53 -50.44 -17.62 -8.16
N ASN A 54 -50.51 -18.48 -9.17
CA ASN A 54 -49.76 -18.39 -10.43
C ASN A 54 -50.22 -17.17 -11.25
N ASP A 55 -49.28 -16.35 -11.75
CA ASP A 55 -49.38 -15.76 -13.09
C ASP A 55 -48.01 -15.25 -13.59
N PRO A 56 -47.51 -15.64 -14.77
CA PRO A 56 -46.24 -15.18 -15.31
C PRO A 56 -46.48 -14.12 -16.38
N ASN A 57 -46.53 -12.85 -16.00
CA ASN A 57 -46.26 -11.71 -16.88
C ASN A 57 -46.30 -10.41 -16.09
N HIS A 58 -45.14 -9.88 -15.71
CA HIS A 58 -45.00 -8.42 -15.55
C HIS A 58 -43.53 -8.00 -15.72
N GLN A 59 -43.29 -7.27 -16.81
CA GLN A 59 -42.10 -6.46 -17.02
C GLN A 59 -41.96 -5.45 -15.88
N GLN A 60 -40.83 -5.43 -15.19
CA GLN A 60 -40.50 -4.36 -14.25
C GLN A 60 -39.67 -3.29 -14.96
N GLN A 61 -40.32 -2.14 -15.19
CA GLN A 61 -39.68 -0.85 -15.41
C GLN A 61 -38.98 -0.41 -14.11
N TYR A 62 -37.71 -0.06 -14.20
CA TYR A 62 -36.98 0.59 -13.11
C TYR A 62 -37.49 2.03 -12.91
N VAL A 63 -38.06 2.28 -11.74
CA VAL A 63 -38.48 3.61 -11.28
C VAL A 63 -37.28 4.30 -10.61
N HIS A 64 -36.85 5.43 -11.18
CA HIS A 64 -35.94 6.37 -10.52
C HIS A 64 -36.61 6.97 -9.27
N HIS A 65 -35.98 6.86 -8.10
CA HIS A 65 -36.35 7.64 -6.93
C HIS A 65 -35.57 8.96 -6.89
N ASN A 66 -36.28 10.04 -7.21
CA ASN A 66 -35.92 11.42 -6.89
C ASN A 66 -36.11 11.65 -5.38
N TYR A 67 -35.08 12.16 -4.71
CA TYR A 67 -35.24 12.78 -3.39
C TYR A 67 -35.84 14.17 -3.58
N GLN A 68 -37.13 14.32 -3.24
CA GLN A 68 -37.78 15.61 -3.05
C GLN A 68 -37.47 16.17 -1.66
N ALA A 69 -36.95 17.40 -1.66
CA ALA A 69 -36.85 18.26 -0.49
C ALA A 69 -38.24 18.71 -0.01
N HIS A 70 -38.41 18.81 1.30
CA HIS A 70 -39.58 19.43 1.93
C HIS A 70 -39.15 20.35 3.09
N PRO A 71 -40.01 21.30 3.51
CA PRO A 71 -39.67 22.72 3.46
C PRO A 71 -39.41 23.39 4.82
N GLN A 72 -38.99 24.64 4.69
CA GLN A 72 -38.76 25.65 5.71
C GLN A 72 -39.93 25.87 6.68
N TYR A 73 -39.61 26.14 7.95
CA TYR A 73 -40.44 26.95 8.84
C TYR A 73 -39.63 28.10 9.45
N ALA A 74 -40.11 29.30 9.11
CA ALA A 74 -40.19 30.57 9.82
C ALA A 74 -39.22 30.94 10.97
N SER A 75 -38.64 32.12 10.77
CA SER A 75 -37.90 33.00 11.67
C SER A 75 -38.74 33.73 12.73
N VAL A 76 -38.17 33.99 13.92
CA VAL A 76 -38.38 35.21 14.74
C VAL A 76 -37.13 35.48 15.64
N PRO A 77 -36.91 36.64 16.29
CA PRO A 77 -35.72 37.47 16.04
C PRO A 77 -34.80 37.67 17.27
N ASN A 78 -33.58 38.14 16.96
CA ASN A 78 -32.61 38.89 17.76
C ASN A 78 -32.78 38.98 19.29
N GLN A 79 -31.78 38.43 20.01
CA GLN A 79 -31.22 39.10 21.18
C GLN A 79 -29.69 39.22 21.04
N LYS A 80 -29.23 40.47 20.89
CA LYS A 80 -27.86 40.87 21.17
C LYS A 80 -27.56 40.62 22.66
N LYS A 81 -26.57 39.78 22.96
CA LYS A 81 -25.80 39.86 24.19
C LYS A 81 -24.32 39.77 23.84
N GLY A 82 -23.62 40.89 24.05
CA GLY A 82 -22.17 40.93 24.02
C GLY A 82 -21.59 40.05 25.13
N GLY A 83 -20.58 39.27 24.78
CA GLY A 83 -19.85 38.40 25.70
C GLY A 83 -18.42 38.26 25.22
N ARG A 84 -17.53 39.02 25.88
CA ARG A 84 -16.06 39.06 25.76
C ARG A 84 -15.41 37.77 25.24
N SER A 85 -14.62 37.92 24.18
CA SER A 85 -13.58 36.97 23.78
C SER A 85 -12.59 36.75 24.94
N ARG A 86 -12.55 35.52 25.46
CA ARG A 86 -11.34 35.00 26.12
C ARG A 86 -10.74 33.98 25.17
N SER A 87 -9.95 34.52 24.23
CA SER A 87 -9.13 33.82 23.28
C SER A 87 -7.84 33.30 23.91
N GLY A 88 -7.39 32.13 23.46
CA GLY A 88 -6.00 31.97 23.05
C GLY A 88 -5.13 31.01 23.85
N TRP A 89 -5.43 30.68 25.11
CA TRP A 89 -4.45 29.92 25.90
C TRP A 89 -4.50 28.41 25.67
N LEU A 90 -5.70 27.81 25.55
CA LEU A 90 -5.83 26.35 25.38
C LEU A 90 -5.41 25.85 23.98
N VAL A 91 -5.60 26.66 22.94
CA VAL A 91 -5.16 26.33 21.57
C VAL A 91 -3.62 26.40 21.45
N SER A 92 -2.99 27.30 22.22
CA SER A 92 -1.53 27.42 22.27
C SER A 92 -0.87 26.22 22.95
N ILE A 93 -1.51 25.66 23.98
CA ILE A 93 -1.00 24.47 24.68
C ILE A 93 -1.10 23.23 23.79
N LEU A 94 -2.21 23.06 23.03
CA LEU A 94 -2.37 21.93 22.13
C LEU A 94 -1.39 22.00 20.93
N ALA A 95 -1.17 23.19 20.38
CA ALA A 95 -0.18 23.41 19.33
C ALA A 95 1.26 23.19 19.82
N ALA A 96 1.57 23.58 21.06
CA ALA A 96 2.89 23.33 21.66
C ALA A 96 3.14 21.84 21.94
N VAL A 97 2.10 21.08 22.33
CA VAL A 97 2.21 19.62 22.53
C VAL A 97 2.38 18.91 21.19
N CYS A 98 1.65 19.31 20.14
CA CYS A 98 1.86 18.77 18.79
C CYS A 98 3.25 19.14 18.22
N ALA A 99 3.73 20.36 18.44
CA ALA A 99 5.07 20.77 18.03
C ALA A 99 6.18 20.04 18.81
N ALA A 100 5.97 19.74 20.10
CA ALA A 100 6.90 18.96 20.92
C ALA A 100 6.93 17.48 20.49
N LEU A 101 5.80 16.89 20.10
CA LEU A 101 5.72 15.53 19.55
C LEU A 101 6.39 15.43 18.17
N ILE A 102 6.34 16.50 17.37
CA ILE A 102 7.07 16.60 16.09
C ILE A 102 8.56 16.85 16.35
N ALA A 103 8.94 17.71 17.29
CA ALA A 103 10.35 17.96 17.63
C ALA A 103 11.05 16.73 18.25
N ALA A 104 10.32 15.93 19.05
CA ALA A 104 10.84 14.68 19.62
C ALA A 104 11.10 13.58 18.58
N THR A 105 10.59 13.72 17.34
CA THR A 105 10.87 12.78 16.23
C THR A 105 12.05 13.21 15.35
N ILE A 106 12.62 14.41 15.54
CA ILE A 106 13.55 15.04 14.59
C ILE A 106 15.04 14.97 15.00
N THR A 107 15.40 14.58 16.24
CA THR A 107 16.80 14.67 16.73
C THR A 107 17.73 13.47 16.45
N GLY A 108 17.33 12.46 15.67
CA GLY A 108 18.06 11.19 15.53
C GLY A 108 18.73 10.87 14.17
N VAL A 109 19.36 11.82 13.45
CA VAL A 109 19.81 11.58 12.05
C VAL A 109 21.32 11.75 11.76
N ALA A 110 22.18 12.09 12.74
CA ALA A 110 23.56 12.53 12.40
C ALA A 110 24.71 11.50 12.48
N VAL A 111 24.55 10.23 12.91
CA VAL A 111 25.70 9.36 13.28
C VAL A 111 26.05 8.21 12.29
N TRP A 112 25.44 8.14 11.11
CA TRP A 112 25.65 6.95 10.24
C TRP A 112 26.94 6.95 9.37
N LYS A 113 27.67 8.08 9.25
CA LYS A 113 28.84 8.14 8.32
C LYS A 113 30.20 7.70 8.89
N ALA A 114 30.31 7.19 10.12
CA ALA A 114 31.61 6.95 10.77
C ALA A 114 32.00 5.47 11.03
N THR A 115 31.18 4.47 10.69
CA THR A 115 31.50 3.07 11.03
C THR A 115 31.64 2.08 9.86
N GLU A 116 31.53 2.52 8.59
CA GLU A 116 31.81 1.64 7.43
C GLU A 116 33.29 1.60 6.97
N CYS A 117 34.23 2.21 7.71
CA CYS A 117 35.68 2.06 7.48
C CYS A 117 36.41 1.26 8.58
N LYS A 118 35.73 0.35 9.29
CA LYS A 118 36.39 -0.63 10.17
C LYS A 118 35.87 -2.04 9.89
N GLY A 119 36.18 -2.52 8.68
CA GLY A 119 35.85 -3.87 8.24
C GLY A 119 36.61 -4.31 6.98
N SER A 120 37.80 -3.77 6.74
CA SER A 120 38.74 -4.31 5.77
C SER A 120 40.16 -3.94 6.19
N LEU A 121 40.96 -4.95 6.53
CA LEU A 121 42.41 -4.81 6.65
C LEU A 121 42.96 -4.56 5.24
N GLY A 122 43.27 -3.31 4.92
CA GLY A 122 43.90 -2.91 3.66
C GLY A 122 44.23 -1.42 3.65
N THR A 123 45.51 -1.12 3.80
CA THR A 123 46.17 0.20 3.87
C THR A 123 45.71 1.25 2.84
N CYS A 124 45.37 2.44 3.33
CA CYS A 124 45.63 3.72 2.66
C CYS A 124 46.06 4.75 3.72
N GLU A 125 47.29 5.25 3.60
CA GLU A 125 47.87 6.33 4.39
C GLU A 125 47.40 7.72 3.93
N GLY A 126 47.40 8.67 4.88
CA GLY A 126 47.45 10.13 4.67
C GLY A 126 46.08 10.83 4.70
N GLY A 127 45.79 11.83 5.53
CA GLY A 127 46.58 12.60 6.48
C GLY A 127 45.97 14.00 6.63
N GLY A 128 45.66 14.40 7.88
CA GLY A 128 45.38 15.77 8.34
C GLY A 128 43.99 16.34 7.99
N GLY A 129 43.24 17.02 8.86
CA GLY A 129 43.46 17.49 10.24
C GLY A 129 42.51 18.65 10.55
N GLY A 130 41.87 18.62 11.72
CA GLY A 130 41.17 19.76 12.37
C GLY A 130 39.75 20.09 11.85
N GLY A 131 38.73 20.33 12.66
CA GLY A 131 38.63 20.45 14.12
C GLY A 131 37.17 20.77 14.53
N ASP A 132 36.84 20.28 15.72
CA ASP A 132 35.81 20.65 16.71
C ASP A 132 34.44 21.25 16.34
N GLY A 133 33.40 20.59 16.89
CA GLY A 133 32.49 21.30 17.82
C GLY A 133 30.99 21.11 17.63
N GLY A 134 30.34 20.27 18.45
CA GLY A 134 28.92 20.51 18.85
C GLY A 134 28.00 19.31 19.11
N GLY A 135 27.87 18.90 20.38
CA GLY A 135 26.58 18.61 21.06
C GLY A 135 25.87 17.24 20.86
N PRO A 136 25.27 16.64 21.91
CA PRO A 136 24.84 15.24 21.93
C PRO A 136 23.46 15.04 21.27
N GLY A 137 23.43 14.37 20.11
CA GLY A 137 22.19 13.92 19.46
C GLY A 137 21.74 12.57 20.01
N ALA A 138 20.53 12.53 20.57
CA ALA A 138 19.92 11.35 21.18
C ALA A 138 19.56 10.26 20.12
N SER A 139 19.97 9.02 20.40
CA SER A 139 19.66 7.83 19.61
C SER A 139 18.23 7.32 19.88
N PRO A 140 17.45 6.90 18.87
CA PRO A 140 16.23 6.11 19.10
C PRO A 140 16.58 4.66 19.51
N PRO A 141 15.67 3.96 20.22
CA PRO A 141 15.92 2.62 20.73
C PRO A 141 16.11 1.61 19.59
N ALA A 142 17.12 0.77 19.73
CA ALA A 142 17.38 -0.34 18.82
C ALA A 142 16.32 -1.42 19.03
N GLU A 143 15.58 -1.79 17.99
CA GLU A 143 14.83 -3.05 17.97
C GLU A 143 15.02 -3.79 16.64
N ASP A 144 15.52 -5.01 16.79
CA ASP A 144 15.63 -6.17 15.88
C ASP A 144 15.91 -5.91 14.38
N MET A 145 17.17 -5.60 14.10
CA MET A 145 17.79 -6.06 12.85
C MET A 145 18.08 -7.57 12.97
N PRO A 146 17.61 -8.42 12.05
CA PRO A 146 18.06 -9.81 12.00
C PRO A 146 19.54 -9.82 11.61
N THR A 147 20.42 -9.90 12.59
CA THR A 147 21.84 -10.09 12.38
C THR A 147 22.08 -11.50 11.82
N GLY A 148 22.64 -11.58 10.60
CA GLY A 148 23.37 -12.77 10.16
C GLY A 148 22.68 -13.75 9.20
N GLY A 149 21.88 -13.31 8.23
CA GLY A 149 21.18 -14.22 7.31
C GLY A 149 21.32 -13.99 5.81
N GLY A 150 22.11 -13.02 5.34
CA GLY A 150 22.18 -12.69 3.90
C GLY A 150 20.82 -12.29 3.27
N PRO A 151 20.80 -11.90 1.98
CA PRO A 151 19.59 -11.42 1.30
C PRO A 151 18.44 -12.43 1.29
N ARG A 152 18.76 -13.73 1.22
CA ARG A 152 17.77 -14.81 1.12
C ARG A 152 16.96 -15.06 2.40
N LYS A 153 17.44 -14.59 3.56
CA LYS A 153 16.66 -14.59 4.80
C LYS A 153 15.76 -13.34 4.89
N ALA A 154 16.22 -12.22 4.33
CA ALA A 154 15.46 -10.96 4.35
C ALA A 154 14.27 -10.97 3.38
N ILE A 155 14.41 -11.66 2.24
CA ILE A 155 13.34 -11.83 1.25
C ILE A 155 13.38 -13.23 0.64
N ARG A 156 12.20 -13.81 0.47
CA ARG A 156 12.03 -15.11 -0.20
C ARG A 156 12.48 -15.05 -1.67
N PRO A 157 13.13 -16.10 -2.21
CA PRO A 157 13.31 -16.22 -3.66
C PRO A 157 11.97 -16.22 -4.41
N ALA A 158 11.88 -15.45 -5.49
CA ALA A 158 10.63 -15.21 -6.24
C ALA A 158 9.46 -14.70 -5.36
N SER A 159 9.78 -13.91 -4.33
CA SER A 159 8.79 -13.31 -3.44
C SER A 159 7.75 -12.52 -4.24
N GLY A 160 6.49 -12.59 -3.81
CA GLY A 160 5.49 -11.63 -4.27
C GLY A 160 5.97 -10.22 -3.96
N LEU A 161 5.77 -9.29 -4.90
CA LEU A 161 6.11 -7.88 -4.72
C LEU A 161 4.91 -7.02 -5.08
N ALA A 162 4.71 -5.93 -4.34
CA ALA A 162 3.81 -4.85 -4.73
C ALA A 162 4.36 -3.50 -4.25
N ALA A 163 4.13 -2.46 -5.04
CA ALA A 163 4.58 -1.11 -4.71
C ALA A 163 3.45 -0.11 -5.01
N ILE A 164 3.18 0.76 -4.04
CA ILE A 164 2.23 1.85 -4.15
C ILE A 164 2.93 3.14 -3.79
N GLY A 165 2.62 4.24 -4.46
CA GLY A 165 3.22 5.53 -4.19
C GLY A 165 2.17 6.63 -4.23
N TRP A 166 2.34 7.65 -3.41
CA TRP A 166 1.39 8.75 -3.32
C TRP A 166 2.13 10.04 -3.02
N ARG A 167 1.44 11.16 -3.23
CA ARG A 167 1.97 12.49 -2.96
C ARG A 167 1.11 13.23 -1.98
N VAL A 168 1.74 13.85 -1.00
CA VAL A 168 1.09 14.77 -0.07
C VAL A 168 1.89 16.06 -0.12
N LYS A 169 1.27 17.15 -0.57
CA LYS A 169 1.96 18.43 -0.78
C LYS A 169 3.16 18.22 -1.72
N ASP A 170 4.37 18.61 -1.30
CA ASP A 170 5.61 18.46 -2.08
C ASP A 170 6.35 17.15 -1.80
N GLU A 171 5.76 16.28 -0.99
CA GLU A 171 6.39 15.03 -0.54
C GLU A 171 5.85 13.84 -1.30
N THR A 172 6.75 12.92 -1.60
CA THR A 172 6.45 11.68 -2.29
C THR A 172 6.82 10.51 -1.41
N PHE A 173 5.88 9.58 -1.32
CA PHE A 173 6.02 8.37 -0.52
C PHE A 173 5.89 7.14 -1.41
N ILE A 174 6.61 6.08 -1.04
CA ILE A 174 6.46 4.76 -1.64
C ILE A 174 6.36 3.75 -0.52
N GLN A 175 5.36 2.88 -0.58
CA GLN A 175 5.28 1.69 0.25
C GLN A 175 5.55 0.48 -0.63
N LEU A 176 6.53 -0.30 -0.23
CA LEU A 176 6.91 -1.58 -0.83
C LEU A 176 6.45 -2.70 0.09
N VAL A 177 5.86 -3.73 -0.48
CA VAL A 177 5.39 -4.93 0.22
C VAL A 177 6.02 -6.15 -0.43
N TYR A 178 6.47 -7.06 0.41
CA TYR A 178 7.06 -8.32 -0.02
C TYR A 178 6.93 -9.39 1.06
N GLN A 179 7.28 -10.64 0.72
CA GLN A 179 7.29 -11.76 1.65
C GLN A 179 8.73 -12.18 1.99
N ASP A 180 9.02 -12.46 3.26
CA ASP A 180 10.30 -13.02 3.68
C ASP A 180 10.37 -14.55 3.56
N SER A 181 11.52 -15.13 3.94
CA SER A 181 11.76 -16.57 3.81
C SER A 181 10.76 -17.41 4.62
N ASP A 182 10.26 -16.85 5.72
CA ASP A 182 9.40 -17.50 6.72
C ASP A 182 7.92 -17.20 6.46
N ASP A 183 7.59 -16.77 5.25
CA ASP A 183 6.25 -16.40 4.78
C ASP A 183 5.69 -15.12 5.41
N ASN A 184 6.43 -14.40 6.26
CA ASN A 184 5.91 -13.19 6.86
C ASN A 184 5.76 -12.08 5.82
N LEU A 185 4.69 -11.30 6.00
CA LEU A 185 4.48 -10.09 5.23
C LEU A 185 5.41 -8.99 5.75
N ARG A 186 6.20 -8.39 4.86
CA ARG A 186 7.08 -7.27 5.16
C ARG A 186 6.69 -6.03 4.39
N THR A 187 6.92 -4.88 5.00
CA THR A 187 6.77 -3.58 4.35
C THR A 187 7.92 -2.64 4.66
N SER A 188 8.32 -1.87 3.65
CA SER A 188 9.33 -0.81 3.75
C SER A 188 8.78 0.46 3.09
N TRP A 189 9.10 1.61 3.67
CA TRP A 189 8.57 2.89 3.24
C TRP A 189 9.71 3.80 2.79
N PHE A 190 9.54 4.48 1.68
CA PHE A 190 10.40 5.57 1.23
C PHE A 190 9.67 6.89 1.38
N SER A 191 10.37 7.94 1.80
CA SER A 191 9.88 9.32 1.72
C SER A 191 10.94 10.22 1.09
N SER A 192 10.49 11.13 0.22
CA SER A 192 11.36 12.16 -0.34
C SER A 192 11.90 13.12 0.71
N LEU A 193 11.24 13.27 1.86
CA LEU A 193 11.70 14.12 2.97
C LEU A 193 13.08 13.70 3.48
N TRP A 194 13.26 12.40 3.71
CA TRP A 194 14.51 11.85 4.22
C TRP A 194 15.37 11.25 3.10
N SER A 195 14.81 11.16 1.89
CA SER A 195 15.43 10.52 0.72
C SER A 195 15.97 9.13 1.05
N ASN A 196 15.31 8.40 1.95
CA ASN A 196 15.76 7.12 2.46
C ASN A 196 14.59 6.16 2.68
N TRP A 197 14.91 4.87 2.69
CA TRP A 197 14.00 3.80 3.07
C TRP A 197 14.00 3.61 4.59
N THR A 198 12.84 3.31 5.16
CA THR A 198 12.75 2.77 6.52
C THR A 198 13.30 1.36 6.55
N ALA A 199 13.77 0.93 7.72
CA ALA A 199 14.02 -0.49 7.96
C ALA A 199 12.74 -1.31 7.69
N PRO A 200 12.86 -2.52 7.11
CA PRO A 200 11.70 -3.36 6.88
C PRO A 200 11.00 -3.77 8.16
N ARG A 201 9.67 -3.80 8.12
CA ARG A 201 8.83 -4.19 9.26
C ARG A 201 7.95 -5.37 8.91
N ILE A 202 7.74 -6.27 9.87
CA ILE A 202 6.75 -7.35 9.76
C ILE A 202 5.36 -6.77 9.99
N VAL A 203 4.41 -7.09 9.11
CA VAL A 203 2.99 -6.73 9.30
C VAL A 203 2.37 -7.67 10.35
N PRO A 204 1.87 -7.15 11.48
CA PRO A 204 1.35 -7.99 12.56
C PRO A 204 0.01 -8.61 12.17
N LEU A 205 -0.01 -9.93 11.99
CA LEU A 205 -1.23 -10.66 11.68
C LEU A 205 -2.15 -10.77 12.91
N VAL A 206 -3.34 -10.19 12.84
CA VAL A 206 -4.32 -10.19 13.96
C VAL A 206 -4.77 -11.61 14.35
N ASN A 207 -4.95 -12.50 13.38
CA ASN A 207 -5.22 -13.92 13.60
C ASN A 207 -4.25 -14.75 12.76
N LYS A 208 -3.17 -15.24 13.37
CA LYS A 208 -2.10 -15.95 12.66
C LYS A 208 -2.60 -17.22 11.97
N ASP A 209 -3.54 -17.94 12.58
CA ASP A 209 -4.02 -19.23 12.05
C ASP A 209 -4.95 -19.03 10.84
N ALA A 210 -5.81 -18.02 10.89
CA ALA A 210 -6.78 -17.76 9.82
C ALA A 210 -6.22 -16.85 8.70
N HIS A 211 -5.30 -15.94 9.02
CA HIS A 211 -4.85 -14.88 8.11
C HIS A 211 -3.41 -15.07 7.62
N GLN A 212 -2.83 -16.26 7.79
CA GLN A 212 -1.50 -16.56 7.28
C GLN A 212 -1.47 -16.38 5.75
N PRO A 213 -0.48 -15.69 5.19
CA PRO A 213 -0.28 -15.65 3.74
C PRO A 213 0.18 -17.01 3.22
N LYS A 214 -0.24 -17.39 2.01
CA LYS A 214 0.35 -18.55 1.32
C LYS A 214 1.82 -18.31 0.99
N SER A 215 2.55 -19.40 0.77
CA SER A 215 3.90 -19.29 0.25
C SER A 215 3.92 -18.72 -1.18
N GLY A 216 4.72 -17.67 -1.39
CA GLY A 216 4.75 -16.94 -2.66
C GLY A 216 3.43 -16.20 -2.95
N THR A 217 2.77 -15.68 -1.91
CA THR A 217 1.48 -15.01 -2.08
C THR A 217 1.59 -13.82 -3.05
N PRO A 218 0.64 -13.66 -4.00
CA PRO A 218 0.58 -12.44 -4.80
C PRO A 218 0.15 -11.28 -3.93
N PHE A 219 0.62 -10.08 -4.27
CA PHE A 219 0.17 -8.85 -3.64
C PHE A 219 -0.52 -7.97 -4.66
N ALA A 220 -1.58 -7.32 -4.22
CA ALA A 220 -2.18 -6.21 -4.94
C ALA A 220 -2.32 -5.01 -4.02
N VAL A 221 -2.01 -3.82 -4.52
CA VAL A 221 -2.04 -2.59 -3.74
C VAL A 221 -2.82 -1.50 -4.45
N SER A 222 -3.53 -0.69 -3.67
CA SER A 222 -4.22 0.50 -4.16
C SER A 222 -4.28 1.58 -3.07
N THR A 223 -4.67 2.80 -3.42
CA THR A 223 -4.81 3.90 -2.44
C THR A 223 -6.26 4.39 -2.43
N LEU A 224 -6.85 4.40 -1.25
CA LEU A 224 -8.05 5.14 -0.92
C LEU A 224 -7.63 6.52 -0.37
N TRP A 225 -8.30 7.58 -0.79
CA TRP A 225 -8.09 8.91 -0.25
C TRP A 225 -9.20 9.30 0.71
N ARG A 226 -8.83 9.78 1.90
CA ARG A 226 -9.76 10.19 2.95
C ARG A 226 -9.59 11.66 3.26
N TRP A 227 -10.68 12.33 3.65
CA TRP A 227 -10.60 13.66 4.21
C TRP A 227 -9.95 13.60 5.60
N SER A 228 -8.95 14.47 5.86
CA SER A 228 -8.23 14.51 7.13
C SER A 228 -9.00 15.23 8.25
N GLY A 229 -10.13 15.87 7.93
CA GLY A 229 -10.80 16.82 8.83
C GLY A 229 -10.29 18.26 8.69
N VAL A 230 -9.21 18.48 7.92
CA VAL A 230 -8.67 19.80 7.60
C VAL A 230 -9.05 20.18 6.17
N GLU A 231 -9.40 21.45 5.96
CA GLU A 231 -9.80 21.94 4.64
C GLU A 231 -8.66 21.75 3.62
N ASN A 232 -8.99 21.21 2.44
CA ASN A 232 -8.05 20.93 1.35
C ASN A 232 -6.90 19.96 1.71
N GLU A 233 -7.04 19.16 2.77
CA GLU A 233 -6.08 18.15 3.15
C GLU A 233 -6.70 16.74 3.12
N TRP A 234 -5.93 15.83 2.54
CA TRP A 234 -6.35 14.46 2.28
C TRP A 234 -5.26 13.51 2.74
N GLU A 235 -5.69 12.38 3.29
CA GLU A 235 -4.81 11.32 3.76
C GLU A 235 -4.92 10.11 2.84
N ALA A 236 -3.77 9.60 2.41
CA ALA A 236 -3.68 8.33 1.73
C ALA A 236 -3.88 7.18 2.74
N GLN A 237 -4.78 6.28 2.43
CA GLN A 237 -4.90 4.96 3.04
C GLN A 237 -4.55 3.92 1.97
N ASN A 238 -3.41 3.27 2.11
CA ASN A 238 -3.01 2.22 1.20
C ASN A 238 -3.67 0.91 1.60
N GLN A 239 -4.24 0.21 0.63
CA GLN A 239 -4.81 -1.12 0.82
C GLN A 239 -3.87 -2.13 0.17
N MET A 240 -3.62 -3.23 0.87
CA MET A 240 -2.82 -4.36 0.39
C MET A 240 -3.66 -5.61 0.52
N ASN A 241 -3.79 -6.37 -0.56
CA ASN A 241 -4.45 -7.66 -0.57
C ASN A 241 -3.48 -8.79 -0.89
N TYR A 242 -3.74 -9.95 -0.31
CA TYR A 242 -2.96 -11.17 -0.49
C TYR A 242 -3.85 -12.41 -0.37
N LEU A 243 -3.30 -13.57 -0.69
CA LEU A 243 -3.99 -14.85 -0.59
C LEU A 243 -3.51 -15.67 0.61
N SER A 244 -4.46 -16.31 1.30
CA SER A 244 -4.20 -17.39 2.24
C SER A 244 -3.82 -18.70 1.52
N PRO A 245 -3.28 -19.71 2.24
CA PRO A 245 -3.03 -21.05 1.69
C PRO A 245 -4.25 -21.71 1.05
N THR A 246 -5.45 -21.41 1.55
CA THR A 246 -6.73 -21.95 1.07
C THR A 246 -7.34 -21.12 -0.06
N GLY A 247 -6.67 -20.06 -0.53
CA GLY A 247 -7.16 -19.19 -1.60
C GLY A 247 -8.15 -18.12 -1.13
N ILE A 248 -8.23 -17.84 0.17
CA ILE A 248 -9.05 -16.73 0.68
C ILE A 248 -8.32 -15.41 0.42
N VAL A 249 -9.03 -14.43 -0.12
CA VAL A 249 -8.54 -13.05 -0.26
C VAL A 249 -8.60 -12.34 1.08
N LEU A 250 -7.44 -11.87 1.54
CA LEU A 250 -7.22 -11.18 2.80
C LEU A 250 -6.61 -9.81 2.51
N GLY A 251 -6.71 -8.86 3.45
CA GLY A 251 -6.10 -7.55 3.24
C GLY A 251 -5.77 -6.77 4.51
N TYR A 252 -4.87 -5.79 4.35
CA TYR A 252 -4.50 -4.78 5.35
C TYR A 252 -4.59 -3.37 4.77
N ASN A 253 -4.98 -2.43 5.63
CA ASN A 253 -4.97 -1.00 5.38
C ASN A 253 -3.83 -0.35 6.15
N PHE A 254 -3.04 0.46 5.46
CA PHE A 254 -1.97 1.25 6.02
C PHE A 254 -2.30 2.73 5.94
N ARG A 255 -1.88 3.48 6.95
CA ARG A 255 -1.89 4.95 6.95
C ARG A 255 -0.54 5.41 7.48
N LEU A 256 -0.15 6.66 7.20
CA LEU A 256 1.08 7.21 7.78
C LEU A 256 1.10 7.12 9.31
N VAL A 257 -0.05 7.35 9.96
CA VAL A 257 -0.21 7.19 11.41
C VAL A 257 -0.26 5.74 11.90
N TRP A 258 -0.50 4.78 11.00
CA TRP A 258 -0.56 3.34 11.26
C TRP A 258 0.31 2.57 10.27
N PRO A 259 1.65 2.69 10.36
CA PRO A 259 2.57 2.15 9.37
C PRO A 259 2.64 0.62 9.38
N LEU A 260 2.17 -0.03 10.45
CA LEU A 260 2.04 -1.49 10.55
C LEU A 260 0.69 -2.01 10.04
N GLY A 261 -0.24 -1.10 9.73
CA GLY A 261 -1.54 -1.42 9.18
C GLY A 261 -2.53 -2.09 10.14
N LEU A 262 -3.76 -2.22 9.67
CA LEU A 262 -4.88 -2.89 10.33
C LEU A 262 -5.62 -3.76 9.31
N PRO A 263 -6.32 -4.84 9.71
CA PRO A 263 -7.08 -5.66 8.77
C PRO A 263 -8.05 -4.82 7.92
N ASP A 264 -8.06 -5.10 6.62
CA ASP A 264 -9.03 -4.52 5.69
C ASP A 264 -10.38 -5.23 5.80
N SER A 265 -11.45 -4.49 5.52
CA SER A 265 -12.82 -4.98 5.44
C SER A 265 -12.98 -6.24 4.59
N ILE A 266 -12.22 -6.37 3.48
CA ILE A 266 -12.28 -7.52 2.57
C ILE A 266 -12.07 -8.86 3.28
N THR A 267 -11.29 -8.84 4.37
CA THR A 267 -11.00 -10.00 5.23
C THR A 267 -12.27 -10.55 5.89
N GLN A 268 -13.30 -9.73 6.12
CA GLN A 268 -14.53 -10.14 6.81
C GLN A 268 -15.46 -11.01 5.96
N LYS A 269 -15.27 -11.05 4.64
CA LYS A 269 -16.15 -11.77 3.70
C LYS A 269 -15.58 -13.07 3.16
N SER A 270 -14.31 -13.36 3.44
CA SER A 270 -13.65 -14.61 3.07
C SER A 270 -13.83 -14.97 1.58
N TYR A 271 -13.65 -13.99 0.68
CA TYR A 271 -13.79 -14.21 -0.75
C TYR A 271 -12.85 -15.32 -1.22
N SER A 272 -13.41 -16.36 -1.83
CA SER A 272 -12.65 -17.52 -2.30
C SER A 272 -12.15 -17.31 -3.72
N ALA A 273 -10.83 -17.18 -3.87
CA ALA A 273 -10.12 -17.24 -5.13
C ALA A 273 -9.61 -18.67 -5.40
N SER A 274 -9.12 -18.92 -6.61
CA SER A 274 -8.25 -20.07 -6.86
C SER A 274 -6.97 -19.92 -6.00
N PRO A 275 -6.47 -21.00 -5.37
CA PRO A 275 -5.19 -20.96 -4.66
C PRO A 275 -4.00 -20.54 -5.56
N SER A 276 -4.11 -20.70 -6.88
CA SER A 276 -3.11 -20.25 -7.86
C SER A 276 -3.39 -18.86 -8.45
N SER A 277 -4.45 -18.19 -8.01
CA SER A 277 -4.82 -16.85 -8.49
C SER A 277 -3.70 -15.85 -8.25
N ASN A 278 -3.57 -14.88 -9.16
CA ASN A 278 -2.92 -13.59 -8.91
C ASN A 278 -3.96 -12.56 -8.45
N LEU A 279 -3.50 -11.41 -7.98
CA LEU A 279 -4.36 -10.32 -7.53
C LEU A 279 -3.99 -9.05 -8.30
N ALA A 280 -4.98 -8.20 -8.54
CA ALA A 280 -4.76 -6.81 -8.96
C ALA A 280 -5.73 -5.89 -8.23
N SER A 281 -5.33 -4.64 -8.02
CA SER A 281 -6.17 -3.65 -7.34
C SER A 281 -6.00 -2.29 -8.01
N LEU A 282 -7.12 -1.61 -8.22
CA LEU A 282 -7.17 -0.21 -8.58
C LEU A 282 -8.42 0.35 -7.90
N TRP A 283 -8.23 1.26 -6.94
CA TRP A 283 -9.30 1.66 -6.05
C TRP A 283 -10.53 2.18 -6.86
N PRO A 284 -11.72 1.61 -6.64
CA PRO A 284 -12.13 0.88 -5.46
C PRO A 284 -12.18 -0.63 -5.65
N TYR A 285 -11.69 -1.16 -6.78
CA TYR A 285 -11.87 -2.55 -7.14
C TYR A 285 -10.63 -3.41 -6.91
N ASN A 286 -10.90 -4.64 -6.51
CA ASN A 286 -9.97 -5.73 -6.35
C ASN A 286 -10.36 -6.84 -7.31
N PHE A 287 -9.37 -7.43 -7.96
CA PHE A 287 -9.54 -8.43 -9.00
C PHE A 287 -8.79 -9.70 -8.62
N TYR A 288 -9.45 -10.83 -8.79
CA TYR A 288 -8.88 -12.15 -8.55
C TYR A 288 -9.54 -13.19 -9.45
N GLN A 289 -8.90 -14.32 -9.65
CA GLN A 289 -9.43 -15.43 -10.43
C GLN A 289 -10.08 -16.47 -9.51
N ALA A 290 -11.31 -16.87 -9.83
CA ALA A 290 -12.03 -17.98 -9.21
C ALA A 290 -12.42 -18.99 -10.30
N GLY A 291 -11.74 -20.14 -10.35
CA GLY A 291 -11.83 -21.06 -11.49
C GLY A 291 -11.26 -20.42 -12.75
N SER A 292 -12.05 -20.35 -13.82
CA SER A 292 -11.70 -19.63 -15.06
C SER A 292 -12.18 -18.18 -15.07
N GLU A 293 -12.94 -17.75 -14.06
CA GLU A 293 -13.56 -16.42 -14.03
C GLU A 293 -12.68 -15.41 -13.30
N ILE A 294 -12.61 -14.19 -13.84
CA ILE A 294 -12.09 -13.06 -13.07
C ILE A 294 -13.25 -12.39 -12.34
N ARG A 295 -13.07 -12.23 -11.03
CA ARG A 295 -14.01 -11.62 -10.10
C ARG A 295 -13.57 -10.20 -9.78
N GLN A 296 -14.53 -9.31 -9.63
CA GLN A 296 -14.38 -7.93 -9.21
C GLN A 296 -15.12 -7.75 -7.88
N VAL A 297 -14.45 -7.18 -6.88
CA VAL A 297 -15.03 -6.82 -5.58
C VAL A 297 -14.59 -5.41 -5.20
N GLN A 298 -15.52 -4.59 -4.72
CA GLN A 298 -15.22 -3.23 -4.27
C GLN A 298 -14.74 -3.22 -2.82
N ASP A 299 -15.59 -3.66 -1.91
CA ASP A 299 -15.33 -3.76 -0.49
C ASP A 299 -16.18 -4.88 0.12
N ALA A 300 -16.10 -5.04 1.44
CA ALA A 300 -16.86 -6.06 2.17
C ALA A 300 -18.38 -5.95 2.04
N SER A 301 -18.93 -4.79 1.71
CA SER A 301 -20.37 -4.60 1.53
C SER A 301 -20.83 -4.88 0.10
N ALA A 302 -19.90 -4.89 -0.85
CA ALA A 302 -20.22 -4.99 -2.26
C ALA A 302 -20.43 -6.42 -2.74
N ALA A 303 -21.21 -6.54 -3.82
CA ALA A 303 -21.38 -7.78 -4.53
C ALA A 303 -20.04 -8.26 -5.10
N ASN A 304 -19.81 -9.56 -5.03
CA ASN A 304 -18.74 -10.22 -5.76
C ASN A 304 -19.24 -10.48 -7.19
N VAL A 305 -18.75 -9.71 -8.15
CA VAL A 305 -19.26 -9.70 -9.52
C VAL A 305 -18.28 -10.38 -10.45
N LYS A 306 -18.78 -11.18 -11.40
CA LYS A 306 -17.98 -11.70 -12.50
C LYS A 306 -17.70 -10.57 -13.50
N LEU A 307 -16.44 -10.41 -13.90
CA LEU A 307 -16.11 -9.46 -14.95
C LEU A 307 -16.43 -10.07 -16.32
N GLU A 308 -17.52 -9.59 -16.92
CA GLU A 308 -17.97 -10.02 -18.26
C GLU A 308 -17.09 -9.43 -19.36
N GLY A 309 -17.01 -10.12 -20.51
CA GLY A 309 -16.28 -9.63 -21.69
C GLY A 309 -14.76 -9.87 -21.67
N LEU A 310 -14.23 -10.59 -20.68
CA LEU A 310 -12.88 -11.12 -20.71
C LEU A 310 -12.80 -12.34 -21.63
N SER A 311 -11.94 -12.27 -22.65
CA SER A 311 -11.68 -13.41 -23.53
C SER A 311 -10.79 -14.43 -22.81
N ASP A 312 -11.32 -15.62 -22.55
CA ASP A 312 -10.58 -16.86 -22.21
C ASP A 312 -9.33 -16.63 -21.34
N ALA A 313 -9.49 -16.11 -20.12
CA ALA A 313 -8.37 -15.88 -19.22
C ALA A 313 -7.70 -17.21 -18.84
N ALA A 314 -6.38 -17.32 -19.00
CA ALA A 314 -5.67 -18.53 -18.64
C ALA A 314 -5.77 -18.82 -17.13
N GLY A 315 -5.74 -20.09 -16.75
CA GLY A 315 -5.61 -20.47 -15.35
C GLY A 315 -4.32 -19.90 -14.74
N ALA A 316 -4.41 -19.38 -13.51
CA ALA A 316 -3.32 -18.67 -12.83
C ALA A 316 -2.77 -17.48 -13.64
N THR A 317 -3.62 -16.84 -14.46
CA THR A 317 -3.21 -15.65 -15.22
C THR A 317 -2.62 -14.58 -14.29
N PRO A 318 -1.53 -13.90 -14.67
CA PRO A 318 -1.17 -12.66 -14.00
C PRO A 318 -2.28 -11.63 -14.21
N LEU A 319 -2.41 -10.71 -13.27
CA LEU A 319 -3.36 -9.61 -13.32
C LEU A 319 -2.61 -8.31 -13.01
N LEU A 320 -2.88 -7.26 -13.77
CA LEU A 320 -2.37 -5.92 -13.51
C LEU A 320 -3.46 -4.90 -13.86
N ALA A 321 -3.92 -4.15 -12.87
CA ALA A 321 -4.90 -3.08 -13.05
C ALA A 321 -4.18 -1.73 -13.07
N LEU A 322 -4.40 -0.94 -14.12
CA LEU A 322 -3.85 0.40 -14.28
C LEU A 322 -4.97 1.37 -14.66
N PRO A 323 -4.81 2.68 -14.40
CA PRO A 323 -5.81 3.66 -14.80
C PRO A 323 -5.90 3.79 -16.34
N VAL A 324 -7.07 4.22 -16.82
CA VAL A 324 -7.31 4.55 -18.23
C VAL A 324 -6.92 6.01 -18.52
N GLY A 325 -7.23 6.92 -17.60
CA GLY A 325 -6.96 8.35 -17.70
C GLY A 325 -6.12 8.92 -16.54
N ALA A 326 -5.79 10.21 -16.63
CA ALA A 326 -5.07 10.91 -15.56
C ALA A 326 -6.00 11.35 -14.40
N THR A 327 -7.30 11.37 -14.65
CA THR A 327 -8.34 11.58 -13.62
C THR A 327 -9.10 10.28 -13.45
N ARG A 328 -9.41 9.93 -12.21
CA ARG A 328 -10.15 8.71 -11.91
C ARG A 328 -11.61 8.83 -12.34
N ASN A 329 -12.09 7.81 -13.03
CA ASN A 329 -13.50 7.47 -13.08
C ASN A 329 -13.68 6.07 -12.46
N PRO A 330 -14.59 5.88 -11.49
CA PRO A 330 -14.78 4.57 -10.86
C PRO A 330 -15.21 3.48 -11.86
N GLU A 331 -15.91 3.81 -12.93
CA GLU A 331 -16.30 2.84 -13.96
C GLU A 331 -15.13 2.44 -14.85
N GLU A 332 -14.11 3.30 -15.00
CA GLU A 332 -12.98 3.00 -15.87
C GLU A 332 -12.09 1.89 -15.31
N LEU A 333 -11.73 0.95 -16.17
CA LEU A 333 -10.82 -0.13 -15.85
C LEU A 333 -9.92 -0.43 -17.04
N ARG A 334 -8.63 -0.61 -16.79
CA ARG A 334 -7.68 -1.21 -17.73
C ARG A 334 -6.98 -2.36 -17.02
N LEU A 335 -7.31 -3.59 -17.42
CA LEU A 335 -6.85 -4.83 -16.80
C LEU A 335 -6.04 -5.65 -17.80
N PHE A 336 -4.77 -5.85 -17.50
CA PHE A 336 -3.85 -6.69 -18.27
C PHE A 336 -3.84 -8.11 -17.70
N TYR A 337 -3.85 -9.09 -18.59
CA TYR A 337 -3.86 -10.51 -18.24
C TYR A 337 -3.26 -11.36 -19.37
N ARG A 338 -3.06 -12.64 -19.11
CA ARG A 338 -2.66 -13.66 -20.09
C ARG A 338 -3.89 -14.45 -20.51
N ASN A 339 -4.19 -14.48 -21.80
CA ASN A 339 -5.28 -15.29 -22.33
C ASN A 339 -4.89 -16.78 -22.46
N GLY A 340 -5.85 -17.63 -22.82
CA GLY A 340 -5.70 -19.08 -22.96
C GLY A 340 -4.68 -19.49 -24.02
N ASN A 341 -4.50 -18.67 -25.07
CA ASN A 341 -3.46 -18.84 -26.08
C ASN A 341 -2.06 -18.49 -25.57
N GLY A 342 -1.96 -17.86 -24.40
CA GLY A 342 -0.72 -17.50 -23.76
C GLY A 342 -0.12 -16.17 -24.13
N THR A 343 -0.92 -15.29 -24.74
CA THR A 343 -0.51 -13.94 -25.10
C THR A 343 -1.02 -12.91 -24.10
N LEU A 344 -0.31 -11.78 -24.00
CA LEU A 344 -0.78 -10.60 -23.29
C LEU A 344 -2.10 -10.12 -23.90
N SER A 345 -3.06 -9.81 -23.06
CA SER A 345 -4.36 -9.29 -23.44
C SER A 345 -4.76 -8.17 -22.51
N LEU A 346 -5.61 -7.29 -23.05
CA LEU A 346 -6.13 -6.13 -22.34
C LEU A 346 -7.65 -6.15 -22.39
N PHE A 347 -8.23 -5.97 -21.21
CA PHE A 347 -9.64 -5.62 -21.04
C PHE A 347 -9.72 -4.15 -20.63
N GLU A 348 -10.52 -3.38 -21.35
CA GLU A 348 -10.83 -2.00 -21.00
C GLU A 348 -12.33 -1.83 -20.76
N ARG A 349 -12.67 -1.03 -19.76
CA ARG A 349 -14.01 -0.52 -19.53
C ARG A 349 -13.93 1.00 -19.50
N ASP A 350 -14.77 1.67 -20.27
CA ASP A 350 -14.79 3.12 -20.35
C ASP A 350 -15.62 3.75 -19.21
N SER A 351 -15.66 5.08 -19.19
CA SER A 351 -16.43 5.90 -18.23
C SER A 351 -17.95 5.63 -18.20
N ARG A 352 -18.50 4.96 -19.23
CA ARG A 352 -19.92 4.62 -19.34
C ARG A 352 -20.18 3.16 -19.00
N GLY A 353 -19.15 2.41 -18.61
CA GLY A 353 -19.23 0.98 -18.37
C GLY A 353 -19.19 0.13 -19.64
N SER A 354 -18.97 0.74 -20.81
CA SER A 354 -18.82 -0.01 -22.06
C SER A 354 -17.47 -0.72 -22.06
N SER A 355 -17.48 -2.04 -22.28
CA SER A 355 -16.27 -2.85 -22.29
C SER A 355 -15.76 -3.09 -23.72
N THR A 356 -14.46 -3.05 -23.87
CA THR A 356 -13.75 -3.47 -25.08
C THR A 356 -12.63 -4.42 -24.68
N GLY A 357 -12.56 -5.58 -25.35
CA GLY A 357 -11.42 -6.49 -25.25
C GLY A 357 -10.49 -6.25 -26.42
N ASN A 358 -9.21 -5.99 -26.16
CA ASN A 358 -8.20 -5.85 -27.19
C ASN A 358 -7.06 -6.84 -26.95
N SER A 359 -7.10 -7.96 -27.67
CA SER A 359 -5.98 -8.92 -27.74
C SER A 359 -5.03 -8.59 -28.89
N GLY A 360 -5.51 -7.99 -29.98
CA GLY A 360 -4.75 -7.81 -31.22
C GLY A 360 -3.56 -6.86 -31.10
N ALA A 361 -3.73 -5.70 -30.45
CA ALA A 361 -2.65 -4.72 -30.33
C ALA A 361 -1.53 -5.15 -29.35
N LEU A 362 -1.77 -6.19 -28.54
CA LEU A 362 -0.87 -6.65 -27.48
C LEU A 362 -0.38 -8.08 -27.68
N ALA A 363 -0.70 -8.75 -28.79
CA ALA A 363 -0.56 -10.19 -29.05
C ALA A 363 0.89 -10.72 -29.00
N VAL A 364 1.49 -10.62 -27.82
CA VAL A 364 2.87 -10.97 -27.49
C VAL A 364 2.81 -12.10 -26.48
N ASP A 365 3.61 -13.14 -26.69
CA ASP A 365 3.65 -14.28 -25.81
C ASP A 365 4.17 -13.90 -24.42
N ILE A 366 3.47 -14.39 -23.40
CA ILE A 366 3.87 -14.28 -22.00
C ILE A 366 4.00 -15.70 -21.42
N PRO A 367 5.15 -16.04 -20.80
CA PRO A 367 5.31 -17.34 -20.18
C PRO A 367 4.26 -17.62 -19.10
N ALA A 368 3.88 -18.90 -18.98
CA ALA A 368 3.01 -19.32 -17.89
C ALA A 368 3.68 -19.02 -16.53
N GLY A 369 2.91 -18.45 -15.60
CA GLY A 369 3.40 -18.09 -14.27
C GLY A 369 4.24 -16.82 -14.21
N ALA A 370 4.51 -16.12 -15.33
CA ALA A 370 5.14 -14.81 -15.31
C ALA A 370 4.29 -13.79 -14.52
N GLY A 371 4.93 -12.92 -13.75
CA GLY A 371 4.25 -11.80 -13.10
C GLY A 371 4.16 -10.60 -14.03
N LEU A 372 3.11 -9.79 -13.88
CA LEU A 372 2.99 -8.49 -14.53
C LEU A 372 3.28 -7.38 -13.53
N GLY A 373 4.14 -6.45 -13.91
CA GLY A 373 4.33 -5.17 -13.22
C GLY A 373 4.09 -4.03 -14.19
N GLY A 374 3.57 -2.91 -13.73
CA GLY A 374 3.41 -1.75 -14.60
C GLY A 374 3.00 -0.50 -13.86
N PHE A 375 3.12 0.63 -14.54
CA PHE A 375 2.72 1.93 -14.01
C PHE A 375 2.14 2.80 -15.11
N ALA A 376 1.43 3.84 -14.68
CA ALA A 376 0.95 4.90 -15.54
C ALA A 376 1.47 6.26 -15.07
N THR A 377 1.62 7.22 -15.99
CA THR A 377 1.95 8.61 -15.64
C THR A 377 1.24 9.60 -16.54
N ALA A 378 0.75 10.72 -16.00
CA ALA A 378 0.11 11.75 -16.80
C ALA A 378 1.10 12.43 -17.75
N ARG A 379 0.59 12.91 -18.88
CA ARG A 379 1.37 13.66 -19.87
C ARG A 379 1.55 15.12 -19.43
N LYS A 380 2.64 15.75 -19.86
CA LYS A 380 2.94 17.16 -19.50
C LYS A 380 2.17 18.19 -20.32
N SER A 381 1.82 17.94 -21.59
CA SER A 381 1.39 19.07 -22.44
C SER A 381 0.68 18.75 -23.78
N SER A 382 0.32 17.51 -24.12
CA SER A 382 -0.24 17.19 -25.46
C SER A 382 -1.65 16.59 -25.45
N GLY A 383 -2.50 16.99 -24.51
CA GLY A 383 -3.90 16.56 -24.41
C GLY A 383 -4.17 15.56 -23.28
N PRO A 384 -5.45 15.16 -23.08
CA PRO A 384 -5.81 14.17 -22.07
C PRO A 384 -5.14 12.84 -22.40
N GLY A 385 -4.41 12.26 -21.45
CA GLY A 385 -3.83 10.95 -21.63
C GLY A 385 -2.73 10.62 -20.64
N ILE A 386 -2.42 9.33 -20.59
CA ILE A 386 -1.38 8.76 -19.74
C ILE A 386 -0.34 8.05 -20.61
N ASN A 387 0.86 7.86 -20.05
CA ASN A 387 1.82 6.90 -20.56
C ASN A 387 1.66 5.63 -19.74
N THR A 388 1.57 4.48 -20.39
CA THR A 388 1.46 3.18 -19.71
C THR A 388 2.65 2.31 -20.04
N PHE A 389 3.22 1.65 -19.03
CA PHE A 389 4.30 0.69 -19.17
C PHE A 389 3.88 -0.62 -18.51
N VAL A 390 4.07 -1.73 -19.23
CA VAL A 390 3.81 -3.09 -18.76
C VAL A 390 5.09 -3.90 -18.91
N LEU A 391 5.46 -4.59 -17.84
CA LEU A 391 6.70 -5.34 -17.72
C LEU A 391 6.40 -6.76 -17.28
N TRP A 392 7.15 -7.71 -17.83
CA TRP A 392 7.16 -9.11 -17.39
C TRP A 392 8.55 -9.68 -17.56
N GLN A 393 8.81 -10.83 -16.94
CA GLN A 393 10.03 -11.59 -17.19
C GLN A 393 9.73 -12.77 -18.11
N ASP A 394 10.46 -12.84 -19.21
CA ASP A 394 10.59 -14.04 -20.03
C ASP A 394 11.96 -14.68 -19.77
N ALA A 395 11.97 -15.69 -18.90
CA ALA A 395 13.20 -16.38 -18.48
C ALA A 395 13.89 -17.15 -19.61
N LEU A 396 13.21 -17.42 -20.74
CA LEU A 396 13.82 -18.02 -21.92
C LEU A 396 14.68 -17.00 -22.68
N GLN A 397 14.34 -15.71 -22.56
CA GLN A 397 15.14 -14.62 -23.11
C GLN A 397 16.24 -14.26 -22.10
N ARG A 398 17.49 -14.48 -22.47
CA ARG A 398 18.63 -14.24 -21.54
C ARG A 398 19.07 -12.77 -21.49
N GLU A 399 18.69 -11.98 -22.49
CA GLU A 399 19.05 -10.56 -22.57
C GLU A 399 18.46 -9.79 -21.38
N ASN A 400 19.29 -8.99 -20.70
CA ASN A 400 18.94 -8.15 -19.55
C ASN A 400 18.03 -8.85 -18.51
N GLY A 401 18.37 -10.10 -18.17
CA GLY A 401 17.63 -10.87 -17.16
C GLY A 401 16.23 -11.31 -17.61
N GLY A 402 15.93 -11.22 -18.91
CA GLY A 402 14.66 -11.62 -19.49
C GLY A 402 13.52 -10.62 -19.29
N ILE A 403 13.78 -9.45 -18.71
CA ILE A 403 12.72 -8.46 -18.50
C ILE A 403 12.36 -7.82 -19.84
N ARG A 404 11.07 -7.91 -20.19
CA ARG A 404 10.45 -7.38 -21.39
C ARG A 404 9.51 -6.24 -21.03
N ILE A 405 9.46 -5.24 -21.91
CA ILE A 405 8.75 -3.98 -21.67
C ILE A 405 7.87 -3.67 -22.87
N MET A 406 6.59 -3.49 -22.62
CA MET A 406 5.65 -2.87 -23.55
C MET A 406 5.23 -1.51 -23.06
N SER A 407 4.99 -0.59 -23.99
CA SER A 407 4.63 0.77 -23.64
C SER A 407 3.63 1.38 -24.61
N GLN A 408 2.79 2.26 -24.07
CA GLN A 408 1.90 3.13 -24.82
C GLN A 408 2.18 4.57 -24.37
N THR A 409 2.92 5.32 -25.18
CA THR A 409 3.44 6.66 -24.83
C THR A 409 2.85 7.79 -25.65
N ASP A 410 1.92 7.52 -26.57
CA ASP A 410 1.33 8.55 -27.46
C ASP A 410 -0.20 8.76 -27.35
N GLY A 411 -0.88 8.13 -26.37
CA GLY A 411 -2.23 8.51 -25.90
C GLY A 411 -3.35 7.95 -26.77
N GLU A 412 -3.11 7.94 -28.07
CA GLU A 412 -3.88 7.21 -29.09
C GLU A 412 -2.96 6.28 -29.91
N GLY A 413 -1.67 6.22 -29.56
CA GLY A 413 -0.67 5.44 -30.29
C GLY A 413 -0.77 3.93 -30.04
N GLU A 414 -0.31 3.18 -31.04
CA GLU A 414 -0.12 1.74 -30.96
C GLU A 414 0.82 1.37 -29.80
N TRP A 415 0.58 0.19 -29.24
CA TRP A 415 1.48 -0.41 -28.27
C TRP A 415 2.82 -0.73 -28.93
N ARG A 416 3.92 -0.34 -28.27
CA ARG A 416 5.28 -0.60 -28.74
C ARG A 416 5.98 -1.62 -27.86
N GLY A 417 6.84 -2.43 -28.47
CA GLY A 417 7.62 -3.47 -27.79
C GLY A 417 7.28 -4.89 -28.30
N PRO A 418 7.73 -5.94 -27.59
CA PRO A 418 8.50 -5.88 -26.35
C PRO A 418 9.95 -5.45 -26.59
N VAL A 419 10.46 -4.54 -25.75
CA VAL A 419 11.91 -4.20 -25.70
C VAL A 419 12.52 -4.65 -24.37
N SER A 420 13.84 -4.54 -24.23
CA SER A 420 14.57 -4.79 -22.98
C SER A 420 15.56 -3.65 -22.71
N ASP A 421 16.02 -3.51 -21.47
CA ASP A 421 16.95 -2.44 -21.06
C ASP A 421 18.07 -2.97 -20.13
N PRO A 422 19.34 -2.58 -20.32
CA PRO A 422 20.47 -3.05 -19.51
C PRO A 422 20.33 -2.85 -17.99
N VAL A 423 19.51 -1.92 -17.51
CA VAL A 423 19.29 -1.76 -16.05
C VAL A 423 18.69 -3.02 -15.41
N PHE A 424 18.02 -3.86 -16.20
CA PHE A 424 17.42 -5.12 -15.77
C PHE A 424 18.38 -6.32 -15.78
N SER A 425 19.64 -6.10 -16.20
CA SER A 425 20.67 -7.12 -16.13
C SER A 425 20.79 -7.71 -14.71
N ARG A 426 21.07 -9.01 -14.66
CA ARG A 426 21.20 -9.81 -13.43
C ARG A 426 19.91 -9.93 -12.60
N ALA A 427 18.74 -9.65 -13.17
CA ALA A 427 17.47 -10.07 -12.58
C ALA A 427 17.49 -11.59 -12.31
N ASP A 428 17.03 -11.99 -11.13
CA ASP A 428 16.95 -13.39 -10.76
C ASP A 428 15.89 -14.09 -11.62
N ILE A 429 16.10 -15.36 -11.95
CA ILE A 429 15.12 -16.16 -12.72
C ILE A 429 13.83 -16.30 -11.89
N ASN A 430 12.68 -16.08 -12.55
CA ASN A 430 11.34 -16.06 -11.95
C ASN A 430 11.10 -14.91 -10.96
N THR A 431 11.86 -13.83 -11.06
CA THR A 431 11.62 -12.66 -10.22
C THR A 431 10.25 -12.04 -10.52
N ARG A 432 9.56 -11.59 -9.46
CA ARG A 432 8.37 -10.76 -9.61
C ARG A 432 8.80 -9.32 -9.87
N ILE A 433 7.99 -8.59 -10.63
CA ILE A 433 8.23 -7.18 -10.93
C ILE A 433 7.07 -6.41 -10.31
N ALA A 434 7.38 -5.50 -9.39
CA ALA A 434 6.41 -4.55 -8.86
C ALA A 434 6.79 -3.16 -9.34
N CYS A 435 5.88 -2.50 -10.03
CA CYS A 435 6.03 -1.09 -10.32
C CYS A 435 5.10 -0.27 -9.45
N VAL A 436 5.50 0.95 -9.13
CA VAL A 436 4.70 1.84 -8.31
C VAL A 436 3.42 2.19 -9.05
N ASN A 437 2.28 1.74 -8.51
CA ASN A 437 0.99 2.30 -8.88
C ASN A 437 0.83 3.62 -8.12
N GLU A 438 0.69 4.73 -8.84
CA GLU A 438 0.48 6.02 -8.19
C GLU A 438 -0.97 6.13 -7.71
N GLY A 439 -1.13 6.40 -6.43
CA GLY A 439 -2.42 6.50 -5.75
C GLY A 439 -3.25 7.66 -6.30
N MET A 440 -4.02 7.40 -7.35
CA MET A 440 -5.09 8.29 -7.80
C MET A 440 -6.42 7.92 -7.15
N GLY A 441 -7.33 8.88 -7.05
CA GLY A 441 -8.58 8.65 -6.34
C GLY A 441 -9.53 9.83 -6.39
N ALA A 442 -10.57 9.73 -5.57
CA ALA A 442 -11.45 10.83 -5.27
C ALA A 442 -11.67 10.88 -3.76
N VAL A 443 -11.66 12.09 -3.20
CA VAL A 443 -12.02 12.36 -1.81
C VAL A 443 -13.43 12.92 -1.80
N ASN A 444 -14.31 12.29 -1.02
CA ASN A 444 -15.61 12.86 -0.70
C ASN A 444 -15.47 13.66 0.60
N ASN A 445 -15.63 14.98 0.53
CA ASN A 445 -16.04 15.76 1.70
C ASN A 445 -17.53 16.09 1.54
N ASP A 446 -18.26 16.33 2.63
CA ASP A 446 -19.74 16.41 2.69
C ASP A 446 -20.41 17.44 1.75
N ALA A 447 -19.65 18.17 0.92
CA ALA A 447 -20.14 19.11 -0.08
C ALA A 447 -19.45 19.04 -1.47
N THR A 448 -18.26 18.43 -1.60
CA THR A 448 -17.49 18.41 -2.86
C THR A 448 -16.67 17.13 -3.03
N GLN A 449 -16.60 16.62 -4.26
CA GLN A 449 -15.69 15.53 -4.62
C GLN A 449 -14.39 16.12 -5.20
N THR A 450 -13.27 15.93 -4.51
CA THR A 450 -11.96 16.36 -5.02
C THR A 450 -11.22 15.17 -5.63
N ASN A 451 -10.82 15.29 -6.90
CA ASN A 451 -10.06 14.25 -7.58
C ASN A 451 -8.57 14.37 -7.25
N VAL A 452 -7.98 13.28 -6.77
CA VAL A 452 -6.52 13.12 -6.70
C VAL A 452 -6.07 12.52 -8.03
N ARG A 453 -5.46 13.38 -8.86
CA ARG A 453 -5.07 13.06 -10.23
C ARG A 453 -3.68 12.43 -10.27
N LEU A 454 -3.46 11.63 -11.31
CA LEU A 454 -2.14 11.15 -11.67
C LEU A 454 -1.23 12.32 -12.03
N SER A 455 -0.04 12.35 -11.45
CA SER A 455 0.96 13.37 -11.70
C SER A 455 1.66 13.17 -13.04
N ASN A 456 2.20 14.27 -13.59
CA ASN A 456 3.12 14.23 -14.72
C ASN A 456 4.59 14.09 -14.30
N SER A 457 4.85 14.08 -12.99
CA SER A 457 6.15 13.82 -12.38
C SER A 457 6.57 12.35 -12.57
N ARG A 458 7.87 12.11 -12.64
CA ARG A 458 8.47 10.82 -13.02
C ARG A 458 9.23 10.15 -11.87
N ASP A 459 9.24 10.78 -10.72
CA ASP A 459 9.88 10.30 -9.49
C ASP A 459 9.26 8.99 -8.95
N LEU A 460 7.96 8.79 -9.19
CA LEU A 460 7.22 7.55 -8.88
C LEU A 460 7.24 6.52 -10.01
N ASN A 461 7.89 6.77 -11.15
CA ASN A 461 7.98 5.78 -12.24
C ASN A 461 9.02 4.69 -11.92
N ARG A 462 8.87 4.04 -10.76
CA ARG A 462 9.84 3.09 -10.22
C ARG A 462 9.33 1.66 -10.33
N CYS A 463 10.24 0.74 -10.56
CA CYS A 463 9.97 -0.69 -10.51
C CYS A 463 11.02 -1.40 -9.65
N TYR A 464 10.61 -2.51 -9.07
CA TYR A 464 11.35 -3.33 -8.11
C TYR A 464 11.33 -4.77 -8.55
N PHE A 465 12.47 -5.44 -8.44
CA PHE A 465 12.63 -6.85 -8.75
C PHE A 465 13.83 -7.42 -8.00
N GLN A 466 13.87 -8.74 -7.82
CA GLN A 466 15.01 -9.42 -7.22
C GLN A 466 16.13 -9.61 -8.24
N ALA A 467 17.35 -9.35 -7.82
CA ALA A 467 18.56 -9.48 -8.61
C ALA A 467 19.72 -9.95 -7.72
N GLU A 468 20.76 -10.49 -8.36
CA GLU A 468 22.02 -10.85 -7.69
C GLU A 468 21.82 -11.78 -6.48
N GLY A 469 20.95 -12.78 -6.63
CA GLY A 469 20.75 -13.81 -5.61
C GLY A 469 19.82 -13.41 -4.46
N GLY A 470 18.84 -12.56 -4.73
CA GLY A 470 17.75 -12.20 -3.81
C GLY A 470 17.78 -10.76 -3.30
N ARG A 471 18.68 -9.89 -3.78
CA ARG A 471 18.68 -8.47 -3.39
C ARG A 471 17.56 -7.74 -4.14
N LEU A 472 16.91 -6.79 -3.49
CA LEU A 472 15.81 -6.05 -4.11
C LEU A 472 16.34 -4.82 -4.84
N LYS A 473 16.38 -4.89 -6.18
CA LYS A 473 16.84 -3.81 -7.05
C LYS A 473 15.70 -2.82 -7.32
N GLN A 474 16.03 -1.54 -7.43
CA GLN A 474 15.10 -0.47 -7.81
C GLN A 474 15.59 0.25 -9.07
N VAL A 475 14.67 0.48 -9.99
CA VAL A 475 14.93 1.24 -11.24
C VAL A 475 13.86 2.31 -11.41
N ARG A 476 14.15 3.36 -12.19
CA ARG A 476 13.20 4.44 -12.50
C ARG A 476 13.22 4.80 -13.98
N HIS A 477 12.04 4.97 -14.58
CA HIS A 477 11.91 5.53 -15.92
C HIS A 477 11.75 7.05 -15.86
N ASP A 478 12.73 7.81 -16.36
CA ASP A 478 12.73 9.29 -16.29
C ASP A 478 11.83 9.97 -17.34
N GLY A 479 11.17 9.18 -18.19
CA GLY A 479 10.37 9.64 -19.33
C GLY A 479 11.06 9.43 -20.67
N LYS A 480 12.36 9.13 -20.68
CA LYS A 480 13.14 8.82 -21.89
C LYS A 480 13.89 7.49 -21.79
N LYS A 481 14.43 7.17 -20.61
CA LYS A 481 15.23 5.98 -20.36
C LYS A 481 15.01 5.42 -18.97
N TRP A 482 15.41 4.18 -18.78
CA TRP A 482 15.50 3.57 -17.46
C TRP A 482 16.81 3.93 -16.77
N ILE A 483 16.74 4.09 -15.45
CA ILE A 483 17.84 4.48 -14.58
C ILE A 483 17.92 3.47 -13.44
N ASP A 484 19.11 2.94 -13.19
CA ASP A 484 19.41 2.14 -12.01
C ASP A 484 19.49 3.02 -10.76
N LEU A 485 18.69 2.72 -9.73
CA LEU A 485 18.71 3.43 -8.44
C LEU A 485 19.40 2.61 -7.34
N GLY A 486 20.05 1.50 -7.69
CA GLY A 486 20.70 0.60 -6.76
C GLY A 486 19.71 -0.35 -6.08
N PHE A 487 19.97 -0.66 -4.81
CA PHE A 487 19.21 -1.64 -4.05
C PHE A 487 18.40 -0.98 -2.93
N VAL A 488 17.26 -1.57 -2.62
CA VAL A 488 16.48 -1.25 -1.42
C VAL A 488 17.17 -1.91 -0.21
N PRO A 489 17.38 -1.21 0.91
CA PRO A 489 17.87 -1.82 2.16
C PRO A 489 16.87 -2.86 2.69
N MET A 490 17.37 -4.02 3.12
CA MET A 490 16.60 -5.21 3.50
C MET A 490 17.03 -5.78 4.84
#